data_AF-A0A8T3MB59-F1
#
_entry.id   AF-A0A8T3MB59-F1
#
_cell.length_a   1.000
_cell.length_b   1.000
_cell.length_c   1.000
_cell.angle_alpha   90.00
_cell.angle_beta   90.00
_cell.angle_gamma   90.00
#
_symmetry.space_group_name_H-M   'P 1'
#
loop_
_entity.id
_entity.type
_entity.pdbx_description
1 polymer ?
#
loop_
_entity_poly.entity_id
_entity_poly.type
_entity_poly.pdbx_seq_one_letter_code
_entity_poly.pdbx_strand_id
1 'polypeptide(L)'
;MSRSGAIRLAVGIAISAIFLGITLSRVDLGRAAAAIGAAAPLGLAAAVTISLVDLSLRALRWQTLLRGIEGSPGPTRYRTAFGYLSIGFLANAALPARLGDVARAYLAGTGFRIPRLAIFGTIMI
;
A
#
# COMPACT_ATOMS: atom_id res chain seq x y z
N MET A 1 -2.72 23.80 4.46
CA MET A 1 -1.83 22.90 5.24
C MET A 1 -1.44 23.61 6.53
N SER A 2 -1.71 23.04 7.70
CA SER A 2 -1.27 23.66 8.96
C SER A 2 0.26 23.72 8.99
N ARG A 3 0.84 24.82 9.50
CA ARG A 3 2.31 24.98 9.65
C ARG A 3 2.98 23.76 10.31
N SER A 4 2.28 23.10 11.23
CA SER A 4 2.73 21.88 11.91
C SER A 4 2.91 20.66 11.00
N GLY A 5 2.09 20.51 9.96
CA GLY A 5 2.18 19.39 9.01
C GLY A 5 3.40 19.52 8.08
N ALA A 6 3.67 20.72 7.60
CA ALA A 6 4.84 21.00 6.75
C ALA A 6 6.16 20.77 7.50
N ILE A 7 6.22 21.16 8.78
CA ILE A 7 7.40 20.93 9.63
C ILE A 7 7.65 19.43 9.83
N ARG A 8 6.61 18.64 10.14
CA ARG A 8 6.76 17.18 10.30
C ARG A 8 7.26 16.51 9.02
N LEU A 9 6.73 16.91 7.86
CA LEU A 9 7.18 16.40 6.57
C LEU A 9 8.65 16.77 6.32
N ALA A 10 9.03 18.04 6.54
CA ALA A 10 10.40 18.50 6.35
C ALA A 10 11.40 17.78 7.28
N VAL A 11 11.03 17.58 8.55
CA VAL A 11 11.84 16.81 9.51
C VAL A 11 11.97 15.36 9.06
N GLY A 12 10.90 14.72 8.62
CA GLY A 12 10.93 13.36 8.09
C GLY A 12 11.86 13.23 6.88
N ILE A 13 11.75 14.14 5.92
CA ILE A 13 12.62 14.19 4.73
C ILE A 13 14.08 14.41 5.13
N ALA A 14 14.36 15.34 6.05
CA ALA A 14 15.71 15.62 6.52
C ALA A 14 16.34 14.40 7.19
N ILE A 15 15.61 13.72 8.07
CA ILE A 15 16.05 12.49 8.72
C ILE A 15 16.33 11.41 7.66
N SER A 16 15.39 11.15 6.76
CA SER A 16 15.56 10.17 5.68
C SER A 16 16.79 10.48 4.82
N ALA A 17 17.02 11.75 4.46
CA ALA A 17 18.17 12.17 3.67
C ALA A 17 19.50 11.96 4.41
N ILE A 18 19.56 12.29 5.71
CA ILE A 18 20.76 12.07 6.54
C ILE A 18 21.09 10.58 6.61
N PHE A 19 20.12 9.73 6.94
CA PHE A 19 20.34 8.29 7.04
C PHE A 19 20.67 7.65 5.68
N LEU A 20 20.06 8.14 4.60
CA LEU A 20 20.39 7.71 3.26
C LEU A 20 21.84 8.09 2.91
N GLY A 21 22.25 9.33 3.18
CA GLY A 21 23.64 9.79 2.97
C GLY A 21 24.66 8.97 3.76
N ILE A 22 24.39 8.70 5.05
CA ILE A 22 25.24 7.85 5.88
C ILE A 22 25.33 6.44 5.30
N THR A 23 24.20 5.85 4.91
CA THR A 23 24.17 4.48 4.37
C THR A 23 24.94 4.40 3.05
N LEU A 24 24.71 5.33 2.13
CA LEU A 24 25.42 5.39 0.85
C LEU A 24 26.93 5.62 1.03
N SER A 25 27.34 6.39 2.05
CA SER A 25 28.76 6.60 2.35
C SER A 25 29.47 5.38 2.91
N ARG A 26 28.72 4.42 3.49
CA ARG A 26 29.26 3.22 4.13
C ARG A 26 29.08 1.95 3.30
N VAL A 27 28.19 1.97 2.31
CA VAL A 27 27.90 0.83 1.44
C VAL A 27 28.72 0.92 0.17
N ASP A 28 29.42 -0.18 -0.15
CA ASP A 28 30.00 -0.38 -1.47
C ASP A 28 28.87 -0.67 -2.47
N LEU A 29 28.52 0.34 -3.27
CA LEU A 29 27.45 0.24 -4.27
C LEU A 29 27.73 -0.84 -5.32
N GLY A 30 28.99 -1.12 -5.63
CA GLY A 30 29.38 -2.17 -6.56
C GLY A 30 29.09 -3.56 -6.00
N ARG A 31 29.46 -3.80 -4.73
CA ARG A 31 29.12 -5.05 -4.04
C ARG A 31 27.61 -5.21 -3.84
N ALA A 32 26.89 -4.13 -3.54
CA ALA A 32 25.44 -4.16 -3.43
C ALA A 32 24.78 -4.52 -4.77
N ALA A 33 25.21 -3.90 -5.87
CA ALA A 33 24.70 -4.21 -7.21
C ALA A 33 25.03 -5.65 -7.63
N ALA A 34 26.24 -6.14 -7.34
CA ALA A 34 26.62 -7.52 -7.59
C ALA A 34 25.78 -8.51 -6.76
N ALA A 35 25.51 -8.20 -5.49
CA ALA A 35 24.65 -9.02 -4.63
C ALA A 35 23.19 -9.06 -5.14
N ILE A 36 22.67 -7.95 -5.65
CA ILE A 36 21.35 -7.89 -6.28
C ILE A 36 21.34 -8.70 -7.58
N GLY A 37 22.37 -8.59 -8.42
CA GLY A 37 22.49 -9.34 -9.67
C GLY A 37 22.71 -10.85 -9.46
N ALA A 38 23.35 -11.23 -8.35
CA ALA A 38 23.55 -12.63 -7.95
C ALA A 38 22.34 -13.21 -7.20
N ALA A 39 21.24 -12.45 -7.04
CA ALA A 39 20.05 -12.94 -6.36
C ALA A 39 19.53 -14.20 -7.06
N ALA A 40 19.27 -15.25 -6.28
CA ALA A 40 18.80 -16.52 -6.81
C ALA A 40 17.42 -16.32 -7.50
N PRO A 41 17.27 -16.68 -8.78
CA PRO A 41 16.04 -16.46 -9.53
C PRO A 41 14.85 -17.19 -8.89
N LEU A 42 15.10 -18.35 -8.28
CA LEU A 42 14.08 -19.12 -7.55
C LEU A 42 13.62 -18.41 -6.27
N GLY A 43 14.55 -17.77 -5.55
CA GLY A 43 14.23 -16.97 -4.36
C GLY A 43 13.42 -15.72 -4.72
N LEU A 44 13.78 -15.05 -5.82
CA LEU A 44 13.02 -13.91 -6.34
C LEU A 44 11.60 -14.34 -6.78
N ALA A 45 11.49 -15.45 -7.51
CA ALA A 45 10.20 -15.99 -7.92
C ALA A 45 9.33 -16.38 -6.72
N ALA A 46 9.92 -16.98 -5.68
CA ALA A 46 9.22 -17.30 -4.44
C ALA A 46 8.73 -16.02 -3.73
N ALA A 47 9.57 -14.99 -3.61
CA ALA A 47 9.21 -13.72 -2.99
C ALA A 47 8.04 -13.02 -3.74
N VAL A 48 8.08 -13.01 -5.08
CA VAL A 48 6.99 -12.47 -5.90
C VAL A 48 5.71 -13.28 -5.70
N THR A 49 5.81 -14.61 -5.72
CA THR A 49 4.65 -15.49 -5.54
C THR A 49 4.01 -15.28 -4.16
N ILE A 50 4.81 -15.24 -3.10
CA ILE A 50 4.35 -14.98 -1.74
C ILE A 50 3.68 -13.60 -1.66
N SER A 51 4.26 -12.58 -2.29
CA SER A 51 3.68 -11.23 -2.32
C SER A 51 2.33 -11.18 -3.04
N LEU A 52 2.18 -11.91 -4.15
CA LEU A 52 0.92 -12.02 -4.88
C LEU A 52 -0.14 -12.79 -4.06
N VAL A 53 0.28 -13.83 -3.32
CA VAL A 53 -0.60 -14.56 -2.41
C VAL A 53 -1.04 -13.67 -1.25
N ASP A 54 -0.14 -12.91 -0.61
CA ASP A 54 -0.51 -11.93 0.44
C ASP A 54 -1.54 -10.92 -0.08
N LEU A 55 -1.29 -10.34 -1.26
CA LEU A 55 -2.19 -9.38 -1.88
C LEU A 55 -3.57 -10.00 -2.15
N SER A 56 -3.59 -11.26 -2.60
CA SER A 56 -4.82 -12.00 -2.87
C SER A 56 -5.61 -12.31 -1.60
N LEU A 57 -4.93 -12.77 -0.54
CA LEU A 57 -5.54 -13.02 0.77
C LEU A 57 -6.08 -11.73 1.40
N ARG A 58 -5.36 -10.62 1.26
CA ARG A 58 -5.81 -9.29 1.71
C ARG A 58 -7.06 -8.83 0.96
N ALA A 59 -7.12 -9.08 -0.35
CA ALA A 59 -8.31 -8.80 -1.14
C ALA A 59 -9.50 -9.66 -0.72
N LEU A 60 -9.29 -10.95 -0.42
CA LEU A 60 -10.33 -11.84 0.12
C LEU A 60 -10.83 -11.36 1.49
N ARG A 61 -9.92 -11.06 2.43
CA ARG A 61 -10.27 -10.51 3.75
C ARG A 61 -11.04 -9.20 3.60
N TRP A 62 -10.64 -8.32 2.70
CA TRP A 62 -11.37 -7.07 2.52
C TRP A 62 -12.74 -7.28 1.87
N GLN A 63 -12.85 -8.23 0.94
CA GLN A 63 -14.13 -8.62 0.36
C GLN A 63 -15.10 -9.14 1.42
N THR A 64 -14.64 -9.96 2.38
CA THR A 64 -15.50 -10.44 3.48
C THR A 64 -15.94 -9.29 4.39
N LEU A 65 -15.04 -8.35 4.70
CA LEU A 65 -15.39 -7.15 5.46
C LEU A 65 -16.43 -6.28 4.74
N LEU A 66 -16.30 -6.09 3.42
CA LEU A 66 -17.26 -5.33 2.62
C LEU A 66 -18.65 -6.00 2.53
N ARG A 67 -18.73 -7.33 2.67
CA ARG A 67 -20.01 -8.05 2.73
C ARG A 67 -20.74 -7.86 4.06
N GLY A 68 -20.00 -7.59 5.14
CA GLY A 68 -20.57 -7.35 6.47
C GLY A 68 -21.10 -5.93 6.69
N ILE A 69 -20.93 -5.01 5.73
CA ILE A 69 -21.43 -3.64 5.84
C ILE A 69 -22.91 -3.59 5.40
N GLU A 70 -23.79 -3.12 6.28
CA GLU A 70 -25.21 -2.89 5.97
C GLU A 70 -25.36 -1.88 4.80
N GLY A 71 -26.16 -2.23 3.79
CA GLY A 71 -26.41 -1.40 2.60
C GLY A 71 -25.49 -1.65 1.39
N SER A 72 -24.63 -2.69 1.44
CA SER A 72 -23.80 -3.10 0.30
C SER A 72 -24.66 -3.61 -0.88
N PRO A 73 -24.47 -3.17 -2.15
CA PRO A 73 -25.39 -3.47 -3.27
C PRO A 73 -25.27 -4.90 -3.85
N GLY A 74 -25.20 -5.92 -3.00
CA GLY A 74 -25.10 -7.32 -3.41
C GLY A 74 -23.66 -7.85 -3.48
N PRO A 75 -23.44 -9.03 -4.08
CA PRO A 75 -22.20 -9.78 -3.92
C PRO A 75 -21.01 -9.04 -4.57
N THR A 76 -20.19 -8.39 -3.74
CA THR A 76 -18.88 -7.86 -4.12
C THR A 76 -18.08 -8.97 -4.78
N ARG A 77 -17.81 -8.86 -6.08
CA ARG A 77 -16.94 -9.80 -6.82
C ARG A 77 -15.50 -9.62 -6.36
N TYR A 78 -14.78 -10.73 -6.19
CA TYR A 78 -13.37 -10.73 -5.79
C TYR A 78 -12.52 -9.84 -6.71
N ARG A 79 -12.73 -9.91 -8.04
CA ARG A 79 -11.99 -9.09 -9.02
C ARG A 79 -12.15 -7.58 -8.76
N THR A 80 -13.35 -7.14 -8.36
CA THR A 80 -13.60 -5.73 -8.07
C THR A 80 -12.91 -5.30 -6.77
N ALA A 81 -12.97 -6.12 -5.72
CA ALA A 81 -12.28 -5.88 -4.46
C ALA A 81 -10.75 -5.85 -4.66
N PHE A 82 -10.20 -6.80 -5.42
CA PHE A 82 -8.80 -6.85 -5.79
C PHE A 82 -8.38 -5.61 -6.59
N GLY A 83 -9.19 -5.18 -7.58
CA GLY A 83 -8.90 -3.98 -8.37
C GLY A 83 -8.79 -2.71 -7.51
N TYR A 84 -9.75 -2.45 -6.62
CA TYR A 84 -9.69 -1.30 -5.72
C TYR A 84 -8.56 -1.40 -4.70
N LEU A 85 -8.23 -2.60 -4.22
CA LEU A 85 -7.06 -2.81 -3.35
C LEU A 85 -5.76 -2.45 -4.10
N SER A 86 -5.59 -2.93 -5.32
CA SER A 86 -4.41 -2.67 -6.15
C SER A 86 -4.27 -1.19 -6.50
N ILE A 87 -5.37 -0.48 -6.79
CA ILE A 87 -5.32 0.99 -6.99
C ILE A 87 -4.90 1.70 -5.70
N GLY A 88 -5.38 1.24 -4.54
CA GLY A 88 -4.94 1.77 -3.24
C GLY A 88 -3.44 1.59 -3.00
N PHE A 89 -2.90 0.40 -3.33
CA PHE A 89 -1.46 0.15 -3.24
C PHE A 89 -0.65 0.99 -4.22
N LEU A 90 -1.11 1.12 -5.46
CA LEU A 90 -0.48 1.99 -6.45
C LEU A 90 -0.46 3.45 -5.98
N ALA A 91 -1.59 3.92 -5.45
CA ALA A 91 -1.69 5.27 -4.89
C ALA A 91 -0.78 5.44 -3.66
N ASN A 92 -0.62 4.42 -2.81
CA ASN A 92 0.33 4.47 -1.69
C ASN A 92 1.80 4.48 -2.13
N ALA A 93 2.12 3.89 -3.29
CA ALA A 93 3.45 3.97 -3.86
C ALA A 93 3.75 5.35 -4.49
N ALA A 94 2.72 5.99 -5.06
CA ALA A 94 2.85 7.29 -5.73
C ALA A 94 2.67 8.49 -4.79
N LEU A 95 1.83 8.35 -3.75
CA LEU A 95 1.44 9.45 -2.86
C LEU A 95 2.11 9.33 -1.48
N PRO A 96 2.63 10.44 -0.92
CA PRO A 96 3.19 10.44 0.42
C PRO A 96 2.09 10.24 1.49
N ALA A 97 2.52 9.90 2.72
CA ALA A 97 1.67 9.80 3.90
C ALA A 97 0.52 8.76 3.85
N ARG A 98 0.71 7.66 3.10
CA ARG A 98 -0.28 6.58 2.96
C ARG A 98 -1.66 7.05 2.47
N LEU A 99 -1.68 8.10 1.65
CA LEU A 99 -2.93 8.64 1.09
C LEU A 99 -3.65 7.67 0.15
N GLY A 100 -3.01 6.60 -0.29
CA GLY A 100 -3.63 5.54 -1.08
C GLY A 100 -4.75 4.81 -0.34
N ASP A 101 -4.72 4.76 0.99
CA ASP A 101 -5.79 4.18 1.80
C ASP A 101 -7.05 5.07 1.77
N VAL A 102 -6.87 6.39 1.77
CA VAL A 102 -7.95 7.37 1.59
C VAL A 102 -8.52 7.30 0.17
N ALA A 103 -7.64 7.24 -0.83
CA ALA A 103 -8.03 7.11 -2.23
C ALA A 103 -8.85 5.84 -2.47
N ARG A 104 -8.43 4.71 -1.89
CA ARG A 104 -9.16 3.44 -1.94
C ARG A 104 -10.54 3.55 -1.29
N ALA A 105 -10.65 4.15 -0.10
CA ALA A 105 -11.94 4.34 0.55
C ALA A 105 -12.88 5.24 -0.25
N TYR A 106 -12.35 6.28 -0.89
CA TYR A 106 -13.11 7.18 -1.74
C TYR A 106 -13.62 6.50 -3.02
N LEU A 107 -12.72 5.82 -3.74
CA LEU A 107 -13.02 5.14 -5.00
C LEU A 107 -13.96 3.94 -4.77
N ALA A 108 -13.69 3.13 -3.75
CA ALA A 108 -14.55 2.00 -3.38
C ALA A 108 -15.91 2.48 -2.85
N GLY A 109 -15.97 3.55 -2.07
CA GLY A 109 -17.25 4.11 -1.61
C GLY A 109 -18.10 4.65 -2.74
N THR A 110 -17.46 5.26 -3.75
CA THR A 110 -18.16 5.73 -4.95
C THR A 110 -18.61 4.58 -5.85
N GLY A 111 -17.76 3.56 -6.02
CA GLY A 111 -18.06 2.40 -6.87
C GLY A 111 -19.06 1.41 -6.26
N PHE A 112 -19.01 1.19 -4.95
CA PHE A 112 -19.94 0.29 -4.24
C PHE A 112 -21.15 1.03 -3.67
N ARG A 113 -21.27 2.36 -3.79
CA ARG A 113 -22.35 3.17 -3.18
C ARG A 113 -22.50 2.94 -1.66
N ILE A 114 -21.42 2.55 -0.98
CA ILE A 114 -21.35 2.33 0.47
C ILE A 114 -20.79 3.60 1.14
N PRO A 115 -21.20 3.94 2.38
CA PRO A 115 -20.64 5.07 3.11
C PRO A 115 -19.09 4.99 3.19
N ARG A 116 -18.41 6.03 2.72
CA ARG A 116 -16.94 6.12 2.67
C ARG A 116 -16.29 5.89 4.04
N LEU A 117 -16.97 6.31 5.11
CA LEU A 117 -16.53 6.15 6.49
C LEU A 117 -16.57 4.68 6.95
N ALA A 118 -17.58 3.91 6.52
CA ALA A 118 -17.68 2.48 6.81
C ALA A 118 -16.55 1.70 6.10
N ILE A 119 -16.24 2.05 4.86
CA ILE A 119 -15.10 1.45 4.14
C ILE A 119 -13.77 1.84 4.79
N PHE A 120 -13.61 3.11 5.20
CA PHE A 120 -12.41 3.53 5.92
C PHE A 120 -12.22 2.75 7.23
N GLY A 121 -13.32 2.47 7.94
CA GLY A 121 -13.32 1.60 9.13
C GLY A 121 -12.77 0.18 8.85
N THR A 122 -13.07 -0.41 7.69
CA THR A 122 -12.51 -1.73 7.30
C THR A 122 -11.02 -1.72 6.95
N ILE A 123 -10.42 -0.54 6.73
CA ILE A 123 -8.99 -0.41 6.43
C ILE A 123 -8.19 -0.22 7.72
N MET A 124 -8.82 0.28 8.79
CA MET A 124 -8.18 0.60 10.07
C MET A 124 -8.10 -0.60 11.04
N ILE A 125 -8.75 -1.73 10.71
CA ILE A 125 -8.77 -3.00 11.45
C ILE A 125 -7.90 -4.05 10.75
#